data_AF-A0A737NP40-F1
#
_entry.id   AF-A0A737NP40-F1
#
_cell.length_a   1.000
_cell.length_b   1.000
_cell.length_c   1.000
_cell.angle_alpha   90.00
_cell.angle_beta   90.00
_cell.angle_gamma   90.00
#
_symmetry.space_group_name_H-M   'P 1'
#
loop_
_entity.id
_entity.type
_entity.pdbx_description
1 polymer ?
#
loop_
_entity_poly.entity_id
_entity_poly.type
_entity_poly.pdbx_seq_one_letter_code
_entity_poly.pdbx_strand_id
1 'polypeptide(L)'
;MTTPHSIAEFTDPEVSPVNNRYLTVSYASRYPDYSRIPALTLKGQWLEAVGFTTGTEVDVKVMNGCIVLTAQQPQPEESELMQSLRQVCKLSARKQKQVQAFISVIADKSCKQEA
;
A
#
# COMPACT_ATOMS: atom_id res chain seq x y z
N MET A 1 -29.70 -23.98 -25.91
CA MET A 1 -28.75 -22.95 -26.39
C MET A 1 -28.80 -21.81 -25.40
N THR A 2 -27.95 -21.84 -24.38
CA THR A 2 -28.00 -20.89 -23.26
C THR A 2 -26.95 -19.82 -23.51
N THR A 3 -27.40 -18.59 -23.75
CA THR A 3 -26.58 -17.40 -23.93
C THR A 3 -25.77 -17.11 -22.65
N PRO A 4 -24.43 -17.02 -22.72
CA PRO A 4 -23.64 -16.60 -21.57
C PRO A 4 -23.75 -15.08 -21.44
N HIS A 5 -24.38 -14.61 -20.35
CA HIS A 5 -24.36 -13.20 -19.97
C HIS A 5 -22.96 -12.86 -19.47
N SER A 6 -22.15 -12.27 -20.37
CA SER A 6 -20.87 -11.68 -20.04
C SER A 6 -21.10 -10.50 -19.09
N ILE A 7 -20.84 -10.72 -17.81
CA ILE A 7 -20.67 -9.64 -16.84
C ILE A 7 -19.24 -9.15 -17.07
N ALA A 8 -19.10 -8.18 -17.97
CA ALA A 8 -17.94 -7.30 -17.93
C ALA A 8 -18.10 -6.47 -16.65
N GLU A 9 -17.48 -6.92 -15.55
CA GLU A 9 -17.17 -6.04 -14.43
C GLU A 9 -16.26 -4.95 -15.02
N PHE A 10 -16.87 -3.83 -15.41
CA PHE A 10 -16.19 -2.56 -15.52
C PHE A 10 -15.72 -2.24 -14.11
N THR A 11 -14.48 -2.57 -13.80
CA THR A 11 -13.76 -1.92 -12.73
C THR A 11 -13.66 -0.45 -13.13
N ASP A 12 -14.62 0.35 -12.67
CA ASP A 12 -14.50 1.80 -12.73
C ASP A 12 -13.12 2.14 -12.16
N PRO A 13 -12.20 2.72 -12.95
CA PRO A 13 -10.96 3.16 -12.39
C PRO A 13 -11.32 4.22 -11.35
N GLU A 14 -11.02 3.95 -10.09
CA GLU A 14 -11.13 4.89 -8.96
C GLU A 14 -10.11 6.04 -9.10
N VAL A 15 -9.87 6.49 -10.33
CA VAL A 15 -9.11 7.68 -10.67
C VAL A 15 -10.17 8.67 -11.15
N SER A 16 -10.67 9.48 -10.24
CA SER A 16 -11.53 10.60 -10.63
C SER A 16 -10.82 11.42 -11.73
N PRO A 17 -11.50 11.79 -12.83
CA PRO A 17 -10.88 12.49 -13.95
C PRO A 17 -10.26 13.85 -13.55
N VAL A 18 -10.65 14.37 -12.38
CA VAL A 18 -10.07 15.56 -11.73
C VAL A 18 -8.60 15.38 -11.35
N ASN A 19 -8.15 14.14 -11.13
CA ASN A 19 -6.79 13.87 -10.68
C ASN A 19 -5.81 13.48 -11.80
N ASN A 20 -6.27 13.46 -13.06
CA ASN A 20 -5.41 13.20 -14.21
C ASN A 20 -4.45 14.38 -14.43
N ARG A 21 -3.15 14.09 -14.44
CA ARG A 21 -2.08 15.08 -14.69
C ARG A 21 -1.39 14.74 -16.00
N TYR A 22 -1.40 15.67 -16.95
CA TYR A 22 -0.68 15.52 -18.21
C TYR A 22 0.75 16.02 -18.05
N LEU A 23 1.72 15.16 -18.41
CA LEU A 23 3.14 15.44 -18.29
C LEU A 23 3.82 15.13 -19.62
N THR A 24 4.84 15.91 -19.95
CA THR A 24 5.67 15.67 -21.13
C THR A 24 7.00 15.09 -20.68
N VAL A 25 7.46 14.06 -21.40
CA VAL A 25 8.79 13.48 -21.19
C VAL A 25 9.84 14.55 -21.50
N SER A 26 10.68 14.84 -20.52
CA SER A 26 11.80 15.77 -20.63
C SER A 26 13.10 15.00 -20.87
N TYR A 27 14.24 15.68 -20.79
CA TYR A 27 15.54 15.04 -20.87
C TYR A 27 16.42 15.44 -19.68
N ALA A 28 17.29 14.53 -19.27
CA ALA A 28 18.39 14.80 -18.36
C ALA A 28 19.71 14.54 -19.11
N SER A 29 20.65 15.48 -19.00
CA SER A 29 22.01 15.31 -19.54
C SER A 29 22.98 14.96 -18.42
N ARG A 30 23.86 13.98 -18.65
CA ARG A 30 24.97 13.66 -17.73
C ARG A 30 26.30 14.15 -18.30
N TYR A 31 27.11 14.80 -17.46
CA TYR A 31 28.50 15.14 -17.78
C TYR A 31 29.39 13.90 -17.64
N PRO A 32 30.43 13.68 -18.47
CA PRO A 32 30.98 14.57 -19.50
C PRO A 32 30.39 14.40 -20.91
N ASP A 33 29.61 13.35 -21.14
CA ASP A 33 29.21 12.94 -22.49
C ASP A 33 28.03 13.75 -23.05
N TYR A 34 27.37 14.55 -22.21
CA TYR A 34 26.19 15.40 -22.52
C TYR A 34 25.05 14.66 -23.24
N SER A 35 25.01 13.33 -23.13
CA SER A 35 23.98 12.51 -23.76
C SER A 35 22.61 12.82 -23.17
N ARG A 36 21.61 12.97 -24.04
CA ARG A 36 20.22 13.25 -23.62
C ARG A 36 19.53 11.95 -23.28
N ILE A 37 19.25 11.75 -22.00
CA ILE A 37 18.52 10.61 -21.48
C ILE A 37 17.07 11.05 -21.24
N PRO A 38 16.05 10.33 -21.71
CA PRO A 38 14.66 10.67 -21.43
C PRO A 38 14.39 10.61 -19.92
N ALA A 39 13.70 11.62 -19.42
CA ALA A 39 13.38 11.77 -18.00
C ALA A 39 11.91 12.14 -17.83
N LEU A 40 11.26 11.55 -16.82
CA LEU A 40 9.91 11.91 -16.42
C LEU A 40 10.00 12.56 -15.05
N THR A 41 9.51 13.80 -14.92
CA THR A 41 9.61 14.57 -13.69
C THR A 41 8.22 14.87 -13.13
N LEU A 42 7.86 14.19 -12.05
CA LEU A 42 6.63 14.45 -11.30
C LEU A 42 6.91 15.55 -10.27
N LYS A 43 6.09 16.61 -10.25
CA LYS A 43 6.19 17.71 -9.29
C LYS A 43 4.82 18.12 -8.77
N GLY A 44 4.77 18.50 -7.51
CA GLY A 44 3.62 19.15 -6.87
C GLY A 44 3.29 18.58 -5.49
N GLN A 45 2.60 19.38 -4.67
CA GLN A 45 2.15 19.00 -3.33
C GLN A 45 1.20 17.79 -3.34
N TRP A 46 0.57 17.49 -4.48
CA TRP A 46 -0.29 16.31 -4.64
C TRP A 46 0.47 14.99 -4.41
N LEU A 47 1.80 14.97 -4.60
CA LEU A 47 2.63 13.81 -4.30
C LEU A 47 2.60 13.45 -2.80
N GLU A 48 2.56 14.44 -1.92
CA GLU A 48 2.44 14.19 -0.47
C GLU A 48 1.07 13.58 -0.14
N ALA A 49 0.01 14.05 -0.79
CA ALA A 49 -1.35 13.52 -0.59
C ALA A 49 -1.50 12.05 -1.02
N VAL A 50 -0.68 11.57 -1.96
CA VAL A 50 -0.64 10.16 -2.38
C VAL A 50 0.47 9.35 -1.69
N GLY A 51 1.13 9.90 -0.66
CA GLY A 51 2.12 9.20 0.15
C GLY A 51 3.55 9.17 -0.42
N PHE A 52 3.83 9.92 -1.48
CA PHE A 52 5.18 10.11 -2.03
C PHE A 52 5.88 11.26 -1.30
N THR A 53 6.09 11.09 0.00
CA THR A 53 6.82 12.05 0.83
C THR A 53 8.34 11.91 0.64
N THR A 54 9.09 12.94 1.04
CA THR A 54 10.56 12.90 1.00
C THR A 54 11.10 11.74 1.82
N GLY A 55 11.91 10.88 1.20
CA GLY A 55 12.52 9.71 1.85
C GLY A 55 11.68 8.43 1.77
N THR A 56 10.49 8.46 1.17
CA THR A 56 9.70 7.25 0.92
C THR A 56 10.33 6.41 -0.19
N GLU A 57 10.51 5.12 0.06
CA GLU A 57 10.93 4.17 -0.99
C GLU A 57 9.80 3.98 -2.01
N VAL A 58 10.14 3.86 -3.28
CA VAL A 58 9.17 3.74 -4.37
C VAL A 58 9.48 2.49 -5.18
N ASP A 59 8.47 1.64 -5.35
CA ASP A 59 8.52 0.51 -6.28
C ASP A 59 8.10 0.97 -7.67
N VAL A 60 8.88 0.57 -8.68
CA VAL A 60 8.70 0.98 -10.08
C VAL A 60 8.52 -0.27 -10.92
N LYS A 61 7.30 -0.47 -11.43
CA LYS A 61 6.99 -1.56 -12.36
C LYS A 61 6.86 -1.01 -13.77
N VAL A 62 7.69 -1.55 -14.67
CA VAL A 62 7.71 -1.15 -16.08
C VAL A 62 7.03 -2.22 -16.92
N MET A 63 6.04 -1.81 -17.69
CA MET A 63 5.31 -2.61 -18.66
C MET A 63 5.37 -1.93 -20.03
N ASN A 64 5.05 -2.65 -21.11
CA ASN A 64 5.05 -2.04 -22.44
C ASN A 64 4.02 -0.89 -22.50
N GLY A 65 4.51 0.34 -22.65
CA GLY A 65 3.68 1.55 -22.71
C GLY A 65 3.11 2.04 -21.37
N CYS A 66 3.46 1.43 -20.22
CA CYS A 66 2.94 1.82 -18.92
C CYS A 66 3.99 1.71 -17.81
N ILE A 67 4.02 2.69 -16.91
CA ILE A 67 4.86 2.67 -15.70
C ILE A 67 3.92 2.82 -14.50
N VAL A 68 4.01 1.88 -13.57
CA VAL A 68 3.29 1.94 -12.30
C VAL A 68 4.28 2.30 -11.21
N LEU A 69 3.99 3.39 -10.50
CA LEU A 69 4.75 3.87 -9.35
C LEU A 69 3.94 3.62 -8.09
N THR A 70 4.52 2.91 -7.12
CA THR A 70 3.88 2.63 -5.84
C THR A 70 4.78 3.12 -4.72
N ALA A 71 4.28 4.02 -3.88
CA ALA A 71 4.97 4.39 -2.65
C ALA A 71 4.96 3.19 -1.70
N GLN A 72 6.13 2.72 -1.31
CA GLN A 72 6.27 1.74 -0.26
C GLN A 72 5.99 2.48 1.05
N GLN A 73 4.72 2.43 1.50
CA GLN A 73 4.46 2.72 2.90
C GLN A 73 5.37 1.80 3.71
N PRO A 74 6.00 2.30 4.78
CA PRO A 74 6.68 1.43 5.73
C PRO A 74 5.64 0.38 6.09
N GLN A 75 5.87 -0.85 5.60
CA GLN A 75 5.05 -1.99 5.94
C GLN A 75 4.96 -1.89 7.46
N PRO A 76 3.77 -1.83 8.08
CA PRO A 76 3.70 -1.86 9.52
C PRO A 76 4.36 -3.17 9.89
N GLU A 77 5.64 -3.04 10.27
CA GLU A 77 6.52 -4.08 10.77
C GLU A 77 5.63 -4.89 11.66
N GLU A 78 5.28 -6.11 11.20
CA GLU A 78 4.12 -6.83 11.72
C GLU A 78 4.18 -6.71 13.23
N SER A 79 3.29 -5.88 13.80
CA SER A 79 3.46 -5.45 15.19
C SER A 79 3.70 -6.70 16.01
N GLU A 80 4.59 -6.68 16.99
CA GLU A 80 4.90 -7.89 17.80
C GLU A 80 3.63 -8.64 18.23
N LEU A 81 2.53 -7.88 18.41
CA LEU A 81 1.15 -8.37 18.57
C LEU A 81 0.65 -9.26 17.41
N MET A 82 0.71 -8.80 16.15
CA MET A 82 0.33 -9.59 14.96
C MET A 82 1.15 -10.87 14.82
N GLN A 83 2.46 -10.80 15.09
CA GLN A 83 3.31 -12.00 15.11
C GLN A 83 2.88 -12.97 16.22
N SER A 84 2.60 -12.44 17.41
CA SER A 84 2.10 -13.22 18.55
C SER A 84 0.75 -13.86 18.25
N LEU A 85 -0.18 -13.13 17.62
CA LEU A 85 -1.49 -13.66 17.21
C LEU A 85 -1.33 -14.80 16.19
N ARG A 86 -0.41 -14.67 15.22
CA ARG A 86 -0.08 -15.77 14.29
C ARG A 86 0.48 -17.00 15.00
N GLN A 87 1.29 -16.82 16.04
CA GLN A 87 1.77 -17.93 16.86
C GLN A 87 0.62 -18.61 17.60
N VAL A 88 -0.33 -17.84 18.15
CA VAL A 88 -1.53 -18.37 18.82
C VAL A 88 -2.40 -19.17 17.86
N CYS A 89 -2.54 -18.72 16.60
CA CYS A 89 -3.27 -19.45 15.56
C CYS A 89 -2.66 -20.84 15.23
N LYS A 90 -1.36 -21.06 15.52
CA LYS A 90 -0.70 -22.37 15.35
C LYS A 90 -0.98 -23.35 16.50
N LEU A 91 -1.57 -22.89 17.61
CA LEU A 91 -1.87 -23.72 18.78
C LEU A 91 -3.19 -24.49 18.59
N SER A 92 -3.44 -25.50 19.43
CA SER A 92 -4.71 -26.22 19.43
C SER A 92 -5.87 -25.36 19.91
N ALA A 93 -7.10 -25.70 19.48
CA ALA A 93 -8.32 -24.95 19.81
C ALA A 93 -8.53 -24.71 21.33
N ARG A 94 -8.11 -25.67 22.18
CA ARG A 94 -8.18 -25.53 23.64
C ARG A 94 -7.25 -24.43 24.15
N LYS A 95 -6.02 -24.35 23.62
CA LYS A 95 -5.03 -23.34 23.98
C LYS A 95 -5.44 -21.96 23.45
N GLN A 96 -6.00 -21.89 22.24
CA GLN A 96 -6.54 -20.64 21.69
C GLN A 96 -7.66 -20.07 22.58
N LYS A 97 -8.59 -20.91 23.05
CA LYS A 97 -9.65 -20.48 23.99
C LYS A 97 -9.11 -19.95 25.32
N GLN A 98 -8.04 -20.56 25.86
CA GLN A 98 -7.41 -20.07 27.08
C GLN A 98 -6.76 -18.70 26.89
N VAL A 99 -6.07 -18.49 25.76
CA VAL A 99 -5.47 -17.20 25.42
C VAL A 99 -6.56 -16.13 25.25
N GLN A 100 -7.65 -16.45 24.55
CA GLN A 100 -8.76 -15.51 24.34
C GLN A 100 -9.45 -15.13 25.66
N ALA A 101 -9.67 -16.10 26.55
CA ALA A 101 -10.23 -15.83 27.88
C ALA A 101 -9.31 -14.91 28.71
N PHE A 102 -8.00 -15.10 28.62
CA PHE A 102 -7.03 -14.26 29.31
C PHE A 102 -7.00 -12.82 28.78
N ILE A 103 -7.03 -12.66 27.45
CA ILE A 103 -7.13 -11.34 26.81
C ILE A 103 -8.40 -10.61 27.28
N SER A 104 -9.54 -11.30 27.33
CA SER A 104 -10.79 -10.73 27.86
C SER A 104 -10.62 -10.18 29.28
N VAL A 105 -10.03 -10.97 30.18
CA VAL A 105 -9.83 -10.57 31.58
C VAL A 105 -8.91 -9.34 31.70
N ILE A 106 -7.90 -9.20 30.84
CA ILE A 106 -7.02 -8.03 30.85
C ILE A 106 -7.76 -6.80 30.32
N ALA A 107 -8.49 -6.93 29.21
CA ALA A 107 -9.28 -5.84 28.63
C ALA A 107 -10.32 -5.29 29.63
N ASP A 108 -10.96 -6.18 30.39
CA ASP A 108 -11.94 -5.83 31.42
C ASP A 108 -11.31 -5.13 32.64
N LYS A 109 -10.02 -5.38 32.91
CA LYS A 109 -9.28 -4.74 34.01
C LYS A 109 -8.78 -3.34 33.65
N SER A 110 -8.35 -3.12 32.41
CA SER A 110 -7.90 -1.81 31.93
C SER A 110 -9.00 -0.74 31.95
N CYS A 111 -10.27 -1.13 31.78
CA CYS A 111 -11.41 -0.19 31.81
C CYS A 111 -11.79 0.27 33.25
N LYS A 112 -11.30 -0.42 34.30
CA LYS A 112 -11.64 -0.13 35.70
C LYS A 112 -10.63 0.77 36.43
N GLN A 113 -9.52 1.15 35.79
CA GLN A 113 -8.48 2.00 36.40
C GLN A 113 -8.58 3.50 36.01
N GLU A 114 -9.52 3.89 35.14
CA GLU A 114 -9.77 5.28 34.73
C GLU A 114 -10.99 5.94 35.43
N ALA A 115 -11.40 5.44 36.61
CA ALA A 115 -12.51 6.00 37.39
C ALA A 115 -12.07 6.48 38.79
#